data_AF-G3XNH8-F1
#
_entry.id   AF-G3XNH8-F1
#
_cell.length_a   1.000
_cell.length_b   1.000
_cell.length_c   1.000
_cell.angle_alpha   90.00
_cell.angle_beta   90.00
_cell.angle_gamma   90.00
#
_symmetry.space_group_name_H-M   'P 1'
#
loop_
_entity.id
_entity.type
_entity.pdbx_description
1 polymer ?
#
loop_
_entity_poly.entity_id
_entity_poly.type
_entity_poly.pdbx_seq_one_letter_code
_entity_poly.pdbx_strand_id
1 'polypeptide(L)'
;QSKHSRAARRAASPSLDVDKSLTSLPRAEETTVQRDSILSERANAGVSKKQSKGKAKTRAQRLRQQKGVERAEAVMDQLEKKVTKSEVRAKSVKARRAEWEDLNRKTKSMFEALNEEADDNMDDAMVDDAAASKPAKRSKPAPVTQTPVVEEHEGIDVDDDIT
;
A
#
# COMPACT_ATOMS: atom_id res chain seq x y z
N GLN A 1 -47.57 -33.09 -15.89
CA GLN A 1 -46.58 -32.00 -16.06
C GLN A 1 -46.24 -31.90 -17.54
N SER A 2 -46.34 -30.71 -18.15
CA SER A 2 -46.02 -30.51 -19.57
C SER A 2 -44.54 -30.80 -19.87
N LYS A 3 -44.25 -31.49 -20.99
CA LYS A 3 -42.88 -31.85 -21.42
C LYS A 3 -41.96 -30.64 -21.58
N HIS A 4 -42.54 -29.47 -21.89
CA HIS A 4 -41.81 -28.22 -22.09
C HIS A 4 -41.74 -27.35 -20.83
N SER A 5 -42.32 -27.81 -19.71
CA SER A 5 -42.28 -27.08 -18.45
C SER A 5 -40.85 -26.96 -17.93
N ARG A 6 -40.53 -25.81 -17.34
CA ARG A 6 -39.26 -25.56 -16.65
C ARG A 6 -38.99 -26.61 -15.56
N ALA A 7 -40.03 -27.14 -14.90
CA ALA A 7 -39.90 -28.21 -13.91
C ALA A 7 -39.39 -29.52 -14.54
N ALA A 8 -39.89 -29.90 -15.72
CA ALA A 8 -39.42 -31.08 -16.45
C ALA A 8 -37.96 -30.94 -16.90
N ARG A 9 -37.56 -29.74 -17.35
CA ARG A 9 -36.18 -29.44 -17.73
C ARG A 9 -35.21 -29.45 -16.53
N ARG A 10 -35.69 -29.13 -15.33
CA ARG A 10 -34.90 -29.22 -14.08
C ARG A 10 -34.81 -30.65 -13.55
N ALA A 11 -35.84 -31.46 -13.71
CA ALA A 11 -35.79 -32.86 -13.31
C ALA A 11 -34.75 -33.67 -14.11
N ALA A 12 -34.54 -33.32 -15.38
CA ALA A 12 -33.56 -33.97 -16.27
C ALA A 12 -32.16 -33.31 -16.25
N SER A 13 -31.90 -32.34 -15.36
CA SER A 13 -30.57 -31.72 -15.28
C SER A 13 -29.62 -32.60 -14.45
N PRO A 14 -28.37 -32.84 -14.91
CA PRO A 14 -27.39 -33.70 -14.22
C PRO A 14 -27.01 -33.30 -12.77
N SER A 15 -27.48 -32.15 -12.29
CA SER A 15 -27.18 -31.65 -10.94
C SER A 15 -28.07 -32.19 -9.83
N LEU A 16 -29.08 -33.02 -10.14
CA LEU A 16 -30.06 -33.49 -9.14
C LEU A 16 -29.67 -34.83 -8.48
N ASP A 17 -28.96 -35.70 -9.20
CA ASP A 17 -28.52 -37.03 -8.73
C ASP A 17 -26.99 -37.10 -8.65
N VAL A 18 -26.41 -36.13 -7.93
CA VAL A 18 -24.98 -36.17 -7.57
C VAL A 18 -24.85 -36.80 -6.20
N ASP A 19 -23.98 -37.80 -6.09
CA ASP A 19 -23.69 -38.47 -4.82
C ASP A 19 -23.19 -37.47 -3.78
N LYS A 20 -23.93 -37.34 -2.68
CA LYS A 20 -23.65 -36.43 -1.57
C LYS A 20 -22.88 -37.10 -0.44
N SER A 21 -22.43 -38.34 -0.61
CA SER A 21 -21.64 -39.10 0.37
C SER A 21 -20.41 -38.33 0.90
N LEU A 22 -19.82 -37.45 0.08
CA LEU A 22 -18.66 -36.64 0.46
C LEU A 22 -19.00 -35.41 1.32
N THR A 23 -20.28 -35.02 1.39
CA THR A 23 -20.71 -33.85 2.20
C THR A 23 -20.94 -34.18 3.67
N SER A 24 -21.16 -35.45 4.01
CA SER A 24 -21.32 -35.91 5.40
C SER A 24 -20.00 -36.25 6.10
N LEU A 25 -18.88 -36.23 5.36
CA LEU A 25 -17.58 -36.50 5.94
C LEU A 25 -17.12 -35.28 6.76
N PRO A 26 -16.54 -35.49 7.96
CA PRO A 26 -15.94 -34.41 8.72
C PRO A 26 -14.82 -33.76 7.89
N ARG A 27 -14.60 -32.46 8.11
CA ARG A 27 -13.48 -31.72 7.52
C ARG A 27 -12.19 -32.49 7.80
N ALA A 28 -11.40 -32.76 6.76
CA ALA A 28 -10.03 -33.24 6.97
C ALA A 28 -9.27 -32.17 7.76
N GLU A 29 -9.05 -32.43 9.05
CA GLU A 29 -8.18 -31.60 9.86
C GLU A 29 -6.77 -31.69 9.29
N GLU A 30 -6.13 -30.53 9.09
CA GLU A 30 -4.72 -30.50 8.73
C GLU A 30 -3.91 -31.01 9.93
N THR A 31 -3.67 -32.31 10.00
CA THR A 31 -2.64 -32.84 10.88
C THR A 31 -1.32 -32.26 10.39
N THR A 32 -0.84 -31.23 11.08
CA THR A 32 0.50 -30.70 10.86
C THR A 32 1.48 -31.79 11.22
N VAL A 33 1.85 -32.60 10.23
CA VAL A 33 2.96 -33.54 10.37
C VAL A 33 4.17 -32.68 10.68
N GLN A 34 4.57 -32.68 11.95
CA GLN A 34 5.81 -32.09 12.43
C GLN A 34 6.94 -32.83 11.72
N ARG A 35 7.32 -32.33 10.55
CA ARG A 35 8.50 -32.82 9.84
C ARG A 35 9.70 -32.18 10.53
N ASP A 36 10.62 -33.01 11.01
CA ASP A 36 11.89 -32.52 11.54
C ASP A 36 12.53 -31.61 10.51
N SER A 37 12.79 -30.37 10.92
CA SER A 37 13.37 -29.35 10.05
C SER A 37 14.79 -29.78 9.68
N ILE A 38 14.94 -30.42 8.51
CA ILE A 38 16.21 -30.84 7.91
C ILE A 38 17.16 -29.64 7.65
N LEU A 39 16.74 -28.41 7.97
CA LEU A 39 17.59 -27.21 7.93
C LEU A 39 18.47 -27.04 9.18
N SER A 40 18.09 -27.57 10.34
CA SER A 40 18.87 -27.40 11.58
C SER A 40 20.19 -28.16 11.55
N GLU A 41 20.20 -29.38 10.99
CA GLU A 41 21.41 -30.17 10.79
C GLU A 41 22.36 -29.53 9.77
N ARG A 42 21.83 -28.88 8.72
CA ARG A 42 22.63 -28.19 7.69
C ARG A 42 23.32 -26.92 8.18
N ALA A 43 22.83 -26.28 9.24
CA ALA A 43 23.46 -25.08 9.78
C ALA A 43 24.89 -25.35 10.29
N ASN A 44 25.17 -26.59 10.72
CA ASN A 44 26.48 -26.99 11.27
C ASN A 44 27.13 -28.18 10.55
N ALA A 45 26.48 -28.80 9.55
CA ALA A 45 27.02 -29.94 8.78
C ALA A 45 28.04 -29.57 7.69
N GLY A 46 28.74 -28.44 7.82
CA GLY A 46 29.74 -27.97 6.86
C GLY A 46 31.18 -28.15 7.32
N VAL A 47 32.11 -28.26 6.36
CA VAL A 47 33.57 -28.23 6.58
C VAL A 47 33.94 -27.00 7.40
N SER A 48 34.16 -27.17 8.70
CA SER A 48 34.67 -26.10 9.57
C SER A 48 36.14 -25.87 9.24
N LYS A 49 36.44 -24.90 8.38
CA LYS A 49 37.82 -24.51 8.10
C LYS A 49 38.39 -23.92 9.40
N LYS A 50 39.46 -24.53 9.93
CA LYS A 50 40.15 -24.04 11.14
C LYS A 50 40.41 -22.54 10.97
N GLN A 51 39.79 -21.72 11.81
CA GLN A 51 40.01 -20.28 11.81
C GLN A 51 41.50 -20.05 12.10
N SER A 52 42.28 -19.69 11.08
CA SER A 52 43.69 -19.43 11.26
C SER A 52 43.81 -18.21 12.17
N LYS A 53 44.55 -18.32 13.28
CA LYS A 53 44.89 -17.20 14.17
C LYS A 53 45.25 -15.98 13.31
N GLY A 54 44.64 -14.84 13.62
CA GLY A 54 44.62 -13.65 12.77
C GLY A 54 46.02 -13.24 12.34
N LYS A 55 46.39 -13.56 11.09
CA LYS A 55 47.61 -13.03 10.48
C LYS A 55 47.42 -11.53 10.29
N ALA A 56 48.48 -10.76 10.50
CA ALA A 56 48.46 -9.34 10.23
C ALA A 56 48.03 -9.10 8.77
N LYS A 57 47.02 -8.24 8.58
CA LYS A 57 46.51 -7.92 7.24
C LYS A 57 47.62 -7.30 6.41
N THR A 58 47.74 -7.72 5.15
CA THR A 58 48.65 -7.08 4.19
C THR A 58 48.21 -5.64 3.92
N ARG A 59 49.11 -4.78 3.41
CA ARG A 59 48.77 -3.39 3.06
C ARG A 59 47.57 -3.31 2.11
N ALA A 60 47.54 -4.14 1.07
CA ALA A 60 46.43 -4.19 0.12
C ALA A 60 45.10 -4.61 0.78
N GLN A 61 45.14 -5.53 1.74
CA GLN A 61 43.95 -5.92 2.50
C GLN A 61 43.45 -4.80 3.41
N ARG A 62 44.36 -4.03 4.04
CA ARG A 62 44.00 -2.84 4.83
C ARG A 62 43.36 -1.77 3.96
N LEU A 63 43.93 -1.46 2.80
CA LEU A 63 43.36 -0.49 1.85
C LEU A 63 41.95 -0.91 1.39
N ARG A 64 41.73 -2.19 1.08
CA ARG A 64 40.40 -2.70 0.75
C ARG A 64 39.42 -2.58 1.91
N GLN A 65 39.87 -2.81 3.13
CA GLN A 65 39.04 -2.63 4.32
C GLN A 65 38.68 -1.16 4.52
N GLN A 66 39.64 -0.24 4.40
CA GLN A 66 39.41 1.21 4.51
C GLN A 66 38.37 1.68 3.48
N LYS A 67 38.53 1.31 2.20
CA LYS A 67 37.53 1.59 1.16
C LYS A 67 36.16 0.93 1.42
N GLY A 68 36.14 -0.19 2.15
CA GLY A 68 34.91 -0.83 2.60
C GLY A 68 34.20 -0.01 3.67
N VAL A 69 34.96 0.53 4.62
CA VAL A 69 34.48 1.39 5.70
C VAL A 69 33.99 2.73 5.15
N GLU A 70 34.75 3.39 4.28
CA GLU A 70 34.36 4.64 3.61
C GLU A 70 33.03 4.51 2.86
N ARG A 71 32.83 3.39 2.16
CA ARG A 71 31.54 3.12 1.48
C ARG A 71 30.41 2.87 2.46
N ALA A 72 30.67 2.21 3.58
CA ALA A 72 29.66 1.98 4.60
C ALA A 72 29.22 3.31 5.25
N GLU A 73 30.17 4.20 5.56
CA GLU A 73 29.89 5.54 6.07
C GLU A 73 29.01 6.34 5.10
N ALA A 74 29.35 6.35 3.80
CA ALA A 74 28.53 7.02 2.80
C ALA A 74 27.10 6.46 2.66
N VAL A 75 26.91 5.15 2.90
CA VAL A 75 25.57 4.53 2.90
C VAL A 75 24.79 4.88 4.17
N MET A 76 25.47 4.95 5.32
CA MET A 76 24.86 5.38 6.57
C MET A 76 24.34 6.82 6.47
N ASP A 77 25.14 7.74 5.93
CA ASP A 77 24.70 9.13 5.70
C ASP A 77 23.46 9.22 4.80
N GLN A 78 23.40 8.39 3.75
CA GLN A 78 22.24 8.32 2.87
C GLN A 78 21.01 7.77 3.59
N LEU A 79 21.19 6.76 4.43
CA LEU A 79 20.13 6.17 5.23
C LEU A 79 19.56 7.19 6.20
N GLU A 80 20.41 7.92 6.93
CA GLU A 80 20.01 8.98 7.86
C GLU A 80 19.21 10.09 7.15
N LYS A 81 19.67 10.53 5.97
CA LYS A 81 18.93 11.50 5.13
C LYS A 81 17.56 10.95 4.68
N LYS A 82 17.47 9.66 4.37
CA LYS A 82 16.20 9.02 3.97
C LYS A 82 15.24 8.88 5.15
N VAL A 83 15.76 8.50 6.32
CA VAL A 83 14.97 8.36 7.55
C VAL A 83 14.40 9.71 7.95
N THR A 84 15.23 10.75 8.07
CA THR A 84 14.77 12.12 8.40
C THR A 84 13.70 12.62 7.42
N LYS A 85 13.90 12.41 6.11
CA LYS A 85 12.90 12.75 5.09
C LYS A 85 11.60 11.95 5.24
N SER A 86 11.68 10.67 5.59
CA SER A 86 10.51 9.82 5.82
C SER A 86 9.71 10.27 7.04
N GLU A 87 10.38 10.65 8.12
CA GLU A 87 9.74 11.16 9.34
C GLU A 87 9.02 12.48 9.10
N VAL A 88 9.62 13.40 8.35
CA VAL A 88 8.97 14.67 7.98
C VAL A 88 7.70 14.41 7.16
N ARG A 89 7.75 13.49 6.19
CA ARG A 89 6.55 13.09 5.42
C ARG A 89 5.49 12.45 6.31
N ALA A 90 5.88 11.56 7.22
CA ALA A 90 4.97 10.93 8.17
C ALA A 90 4.28 11.98 9.07
N LYS A 91 5.03 12.97 9.56
CA LYS A 91 4.49 14.12 10.33
C LYS A 91 3.47 14.91 9.50
N SER A 92 3.77 15.21 8.24
CA SER A 92 2.84 15.92 7.34
C SER A 92 1.55 15.13 7.09
N VAL A 93 1.65 13.83 6.85
CA VAL A 93 0.46 12.97 6.67
C VAL A 93 -0.37 12.91 7.94
N LYS A 94 0.26 12.78 9.11
CA LYS A 94 -0.43 12.75 10.41
C LYS A 94 -1.11 14.08 10.71
N ALA A 95 -0.45 15.21 10.43
CA ALA A 95 -1.02 16.55 10.59
C ALA A 95 -2.25 16.74 9.69
N ARG A 96 -2.13 16.40 8.39
CA ARG A 96 -3.26 16.44 7.45
C ARG A 96 -4.41 15.55 7.93
N ARG A 97 -4.12 14.33 8.39
CA ARG A 97 -5.15 13.44 8.94
C ARG A 97 -5.88 14.09 10.12
N ALA A 98 -5.16 14.69 11.06
CA ALA A 98 -5.77 15.38 12.20
C ALA A 98 -6.66 16.55 11.77
N GLU A 99 -6.20 17.37 10.82
CA GLU A 99 -7.00 18.47 10.24
C GLU A 99 -8.29 17.97 9.60
N TRP A 100 -8.24 16.84 8.87
CA TRP A 100 -9.42 16.20 8.28
C TRP A 100 -10.37 15.63 9.32
N GLU A 101 -9.87 14.97 10.36
CA GLU A 101 -10.70 14.46 11.46
C GLU A 101 -11.38 15.60 12.22
N ASP A 102 -10.67 16.71 12.47
CA ASP A 102 -11.23 17.90 13.12
C ASP A 102 -12.28 18.59 12.24
N LEU A 103 -12.03 18.72 10.93
CA LEU A 103 -13.01 19.25 9.99
C LEU A 103 -14.25 18.36 9.93
N ASN A 104 -14.06 17.05 9.83
CA ASN A 104 -15.17 16.09 9.81
C ASN A 104 -15.94 16.04 11.13
N ARG A 105 -15.28 16.21 12.27
CA ARG A 105 -15.94 16.32 13.58
C ARG A 105 -16.81 17.57 13.64
N LYS A 106 -16.31 18.71 13.14
CA LYS A 106 -17.06 19.97 13.06
C LYS A 106 -18.24 19.87 12.09
N THR A 107 -18.07 19.26 10.92
CA THR A 107 -19.16 19.15 9.93
C THR A 107 -20.20 18.11 10.34
N LYS A 108 -19.83 17.00 10.98
CA LYS A 108 -20.80 16.05 11.56
C LYS A 108 -21.64 16.72 12.64
N SER A 109 -21.04 17.51 13.53
CA SER A 109 -21.78 18.27 14.54
C SER A 109 -22.75 19.29 13.92
N MET A 110 -22.38 19.97 12.84
CA MET A 110 -23.28 20.91 12.17
C MET A 110 -24.37 20.21 11.36
N PHE A 111 -24.09 19.06 10.74
CA PHE A 111 -25.09 18.30 9.98
C PHE A 111 -26.09 17.57 10.90
N GLU A 112 -25.62 17.08 12.05
CA GLU A 112 -26.47 16.51 13.09
C GLU A 112 -27.37 17.58 13.72
N ALA A 113 -26.84 18.77 14.02
CA ALA A 113 -27.64 19.91 14.47
C ALA A 113 -28.68 20.38 13.43
N LEU A 114 -28.32 20.38 12.14
CA LEU A 114 -29.27 20.73 11.07
C LEU A 114 -30.32 19.63 10.84
N ASN A 115 -30.01 18.37 11.13
CA ASN A 115 -30.96 17.27 11.06
C ASN A 115 -31.94 17.29 12.24
N GLU A 116 -31.49 17.67 13.45
CA GLU A 116 -32.37 17.92 14.60
C GLU A 116 -33.29 19.13 14.35
N GLU A 117 -32.77 20.24 13.83
CA GLU A 117 -33.61 21.38 13.42
C GLU A 117 -34.56 21.08 12.26
N ALA A 118 -34.18 20.17 11.35
CA ALA A 118 -35.04 19.77 10.24
C ALA A 118 -36.16 18.80 10.68
N ASP A 119 -35.90 17.89 11.62
CA ASP A 119 -36.93 16.99 12.16
C ASP A 119 -37.98 17.77 12.98
N ASP A 120 -37.57 18.84 13.67
CA ASP A 120 -38.48 19.75 14.39
C ASP A 120 -39.26 20.72 13.45
N ASN A 121 -38.81 20.95 12.21
CA ASN A 121 -39.48 21.84 11.23
C ASN A 121 -40.23 21.11 10.10
N MET A 122 -40.17 19.77 10.05
CA MET A 122 -40.79 19.01 8.94
C MET A 122 -42.29 18.74 9.13
N ASP A 123 -42.89 19.20 10.23
CA ASP A 123 -44.34 19.03 10.48
C ASP A 123 -45.21 20.23 10.01
N ASP A 124 -44.64 21.31 9.45
CA ASP A 124 -45.43 22.50 9.07
C ASP A 124 -44.96 23.30 7.82
N ALA A 125 -44.55 22.65 6.73
CA ALA A 125 -44.34 23.39 5.47
C ALA A 125 -44.41 22.53 4.19
N MET A 126 -45.59 22.00 3.87
CA MET A 126 -45.92 21.53 2.51
C MET A 126 -47.01 22.41 1.91
N VAL A 127 -46.62 23.59 1.40
CA VAL A 127 -47.43 24.39 0.49
C VAL A 127 -46.64 24.65 -0.79
N ASP A 128 -47.19 24.10 -1.88
CA ASP A 128 -46.97 24.44 -3.28
C ASP A 128 -46.70 25.94 -3.50
N ASP A 129 -45.67 26.29 -4.28
CA ASP A 129 -45.92 26.93 -5.58
C ASP A 129 -44.64 26.98 -6.44
N ALA A 130 -44.84 26.72 -7.73
CA ALA A 130 -43.83 26.66 -8.75
C ALA A 130 -43.39 28.07 -9.19
N ALA A 131 -42.10 28.39 -9.04
CA ALA A 131 -41.51 29.53 -9.75
C ALA A 131 -40.05 29.29 -10.13
N ALA A 132 -39.84 29.09 -11.44
CA ALA A 132 -38.54 29.00 -12.08
C ALA A 132 -37.68 30.26 -11.84
N SER A 133 -36.41 30.07 -11.46
CA SER A 133 -35.38 31.11 -11.58
C SER A 133 -34.07 30.52 -12.13
N LYS A 134 -33.38 31.35 -12.92
CA LYS A 134 -32.50 31.01 -14.06
C LYS A 134 -31.09 30.54 -13.65
N PRO A 135 -30.36 29.81 -14.52
CA PRO A 135 -29.03 29.29 -14.21
C PRO A 135 -27.98 30.40 -14.14
N ALA A 136 -27.33 30.55 -12.99
CA ALA A 136 -26.20 31.44 -12.81
C ALA A 136 -24.91 30.85 -13.39
N LYS A 137 -24.15 31.74 -14.03
CA LYS A 137 -22.97 31.54 -14.88
C LYS A 137 -21.89 30.61 -14.30
N ARG A 138 -21.52 29.64 -15.12
CA ARG A 138 -20.37 28.74 -15.00
C ARG A 138 -19.05 29.54 -15.14
N SER A 139 -18.33 29.75 -14.04
CA SER A 139 -16.97 30.32 -14.07
C SER A 139 -15.98 29.30 -14.61
N LYS A 140 -15.19 29.69 -15.62
CA LYS A 140 -14.15 28.86 -16.25
C LYS A 140 -13.00 28.60 -15.24
N PRO A 141 -12.37 27.41 -15.25
CA PRO A 141 -11.21 27.13 -14.38
C PRO A 141 -9.98 27.92 -14.84
N ALA A 142 -9.26 28.51 -13.88
CA ALA A 142 -8.00 29.21 -14.11
C ALA A 142 -6.89 28.23 -14.54
N PRO A 143 -5.94 28.66 -15.40
CA PRO A 143 -4.92 27.79 -15.98
C PRO A 143 -3.90 27.30 -14.96
N VAL A 144 -3.59 26.00 -15.06
CA VAL A 144 -2.51 25.29 -14.33
C VAL A 144 -1.16 25.91 -14.70
N THR A 145 -0.47 26.50 -13.73
CA THR A 145 0.92 26.93 -13.88
C THR A 145 1.83 25.70 -13.90
N GLN A 146 2.31 25.35 -15.10
CA GLN A 146 3.42 24.43 -15.28
C GLN A 146 4.73 25.15 -14.91
N THR A 147 5.50 24.58 -14.00
CA THR A 147 6.89 24.98 -13.73
C THR A 147 7.77 24.49 -14.87
N PRO A 148 8.55 25.34 -15.58
CA PRO A 148 9.50 24.85 -16.57
C PRO A 148 10.73 24.25 -15.86
N VAL A 149 10.88 22.94 -16.00
CA VAL A 149 12.18 22.26 -15.91
C VAL A 149 12.89 22.55 -17.23
N VAL A 150 13.95 23.37 -17.19
CA VAL A 150 14.97 23.40 -18.24
C VAL A 150 16.26 22.95 -17.57
N GLU A 151 16.53 21.67 -17.78
CA GLU A 151 17.77 20.98 -17.47
C GLU A 151 18.73 21.30 -18.63
N GLU A 152 19.65 22.24 -18.42
CA GLU A 152 20.74 22.47 -19.36
C GLU A 152 21.82 21.40 -19.12
N HIS A 153 21.93 20.48 -20.09
CA HIS A 153 23.04 19.57 -20.24
C HIS A 153 24.11 20.27 -21.10
N GLU A 154 25.13 20.82 -20.44
CA GLU A 154 26.39 21.23 -21.07
C GLU A 154 27.49 20.31 -20.53
N GLY A 155 27.90 19.33 -21.31
CA GLY A 155 29.27 19.30 -21.85
C GLY A 155 30.14 18.26 -21.15
N ILE A 156 30.04 16.99 -21.60
CA ILE A 156 31.06 15.99 -21.28
C ILE A 156 32.26 16.34 -22.15
N ASP A 157 33.29 16.93 -21.52
CA ASP A 157 34.60 17.15 -22.11
C ASP A 157 35.23 15.76 -22.32
N VAL A 158 35.06 15.22 -23.53
CA VAL A 158 35.77 14.04 -24.00
C VAL A 158 37.01 14.56 -24.70
N ASP A 159 38.15 14.55 -24.00
CA ASP A 159 39.48 14.19 -24.51
C ASP A 159 40.55 14.61 -23.50
N ASP A 160 40.85 13.72 -22.54
CA ASP A 160 42.13 13.74 -21.82
C ASP A 160 42.87 12.44 -22.16
N ASP A 161 43.85 12.59 -23.05
CA ASP A 161 44.84 11.60 -23.49
C ASP A 161 45.55 10.90 -22.32
N ILE A 162 45.30 9.60 -22.16
CA ILE A 162 46.13 8.61 -21.43
C ILE A 162 45.79 7.25 -22.08
N THR A 163 46.62 6.48 -22.80
CA THR A 163 48.08 6.27 -22.92
C THR A 163 48.37 5.70 -24.32
#